data_AF-A0A9D5QAJ6-F1
#
_entry.id   AF-A0A9D5QAJ6-F1
#
_cell.length_a   1.000
_cell.length_b   1.000
_cell.length_c   1.000
_cell.angle_alpha   90.00
_cell.angle_beta   90.00
_cell.angle_gamma   90.00
#
_symmetry.space_group_name_H-M   'P 1'
#
loop_
_entity.id
_entity.type
_entity.pdbx_description
1 polymer ?
#
loop_
_entity_poly.entity_id
_entity_poly.type
_entity_poly.pdbx_seq_one_letter_code
_entity_poly.pdbx_strand_id
1 'polypeptide(L)'
;YYADGMFRLEFEYIGKAQNIYNEPVSHNGDIMRQIEHDVVMPINITGDELTYDTKTATDLLGVLVDFGAALTHDDTAEIERSIGNIDTAFQTVLAAQTKNGARINRFEATRDRNESQSSEATRLQAELEDAEFAETVSKFQLAQTVYNAALKSAARVIQPSLADYL
;
A
#
# COMPACT_ATOMS: atom_id res chain seq x y z
N TYR A 1 -42.32 39.59 5.50
CA TYR A 1 -42.69 38.55 4.52
C TYR A 1 -41.65 37.46 4.63
N TYR A 2 -42.00 36.39 5.34
CA TYR A 2 -41.17 35.19 5.48
C TYR A 2 -41.37 34.33 4.23
N ALA A 3 -40.30 34.03 3.50
CA ALA A 3 -40.25 32.84 2.66
C ALA A 3 -39.66 31.73 3.52
N ASP A 4 -40.58 31.12 4.27
CA ASP A 4 -40.43 29.91 5.06
C ASP A 4 -40.33 28.72 4.09
N GLY A 5 -39.26 27.92 4.17
CA GLY A 5 -39.17 26.67 3.39
C GLY A 5 -37.82 26.25 2.81
N MET A 6 -36.73 26.99 2.99
CA MET A 6 -35.39 26.50 2.60
C MET A 6 -34.80 25.62 3.71
N PHE A 7 -34.89 24.30 3.56
CA PHE A 7 -34.10 23.37 4.37
C PHE A 7 -32.62 23.60 4.07
N ARG A 8 -31.95 24.40 4.91
CA ARG A 8 -30.49 24.51 4.94
C ARG A 8 -29.97 23.45 5.89
N LEU A 9 -29.39 22.38 5.33
CA LEU A 9 -28.62 21.41 6.10
C LEU A 9 -27.29 22.08 6.48
N GLU A 10 -27.20 22.61 7.70
CA GLU A 10 -25.92 23.00 8.28
C GLU A 10 -25.29 21.76 8.92
N PHE A 11 -24.28 21.20 8.27
CA PHE A 11 -23.47 20.14 8.86
C PHE A 11 -22.41 20.78 9.76
N GLU A 12 -22.49 20.45 11.05
CA GLU A 12 -21.44 20.76 12.01
C GLU A 12 -20.14 20.08 11.55
N TYR A 13 -19.07 20.86 11.40
CA TYR A 13 -17.78 20.34 10.93
C TYR A 13 -17.23 19.37 11.97
N ILE A 14 -17.42 18.07 11.74
CA ILE A 14 -16.91 17.03 12.62
C ILE A 14 -15.38 17.13 12.60
N GLY A 15 -14.78 17.34 13.76
CA GLY A 15 -13.32 17.39 13.90
C GLY A 15 -12.65 16.16 13.28
N LYS A 16 -11.38 16.31 12.86
CA LYS A 16 -10.61 15.32 12.08
C LYS A 16 -10.87 13.90 12.58
N ALA A 17 -11.54 13.08 11.75
CA ALA A 17 -11.74 11.67 12.06
C ALA A 17 -10.37 11.01 12.29
N GLN A 18 -10.30 10.04 13.20
CA GLN A 18 -9.10 9.24 13.45
C GLN A 18 -9.41 7.78 13.09
N ASN A 19 -8.47 7.08 12.47
CA ASN A 19 -8.64 5.65 12.19
C ASN A 19 -8.44 4.80 13.48
N ILE A 20 -8.65 3.48 13.42
CA ILE A 20 -8.46 2.56 14.58
C ILE A 20 -7.03 2.51 15.13
N TYR A 21 -6.08 3.18 14.45
CA TYR A 21 -4.68 3.33 14.85
C TYR A 21 -4.36 4.78 15.28
N ASN A 22 -5.39 5.60 15.53
CA ASN A 22 -5.26 6.98 16.01
C ASN A 22 -4.58 7.95 15.03
N GLU A 23 -4.49 7.60 13.75
CA GLU A 23 -3.95 8.49 12.71
C GLU A 23 -5.04 9.44 12.19
N PRO A 24 -4.72 10.72 11.96
CA PRO A 24 -5.67 11.68 11.41
C PRO A 24 -6.09 11.26 10.00
N VAL A 25 -7.39 11.06 9.80
CA VAL A 25 -8.02 10.83 8.52
C VAL A 25 -8.07 12.17 7.77
N SER A 26 -7.76 12.15 6.47
CA SER A 26 -7.86 13.34 5.61
C SER A 26 -9.24 13.99 5.80
N HIS A 27 -9.28 15.33 5.86
CA HIS A 27 -10.50 16.12 6.06
C HIS A 27 -11.56 15.86 4.97
N ASN A 28 -11.20 15.12 3.91
CA ASN A 28 -12.03 14.79 2.76
C ASN A 28 -12.48 13.32 2.72
N GLY A 29 -12.24 12.53 3.78
CA GLY A 29 -12.65 11.12 3.83
C GLY A 29 -11.72 10.14 3.11
N ASP A 30 -10.52 10.57 2.68
CA ASP A 30 -9.52 9.68 2.11
C ASP A 30 -8.92 8.75 3.18
N ILE A 31 -8.84 7.47 2.87
CA ILE A 31 -8.19 6.43 3.66
C ILE A 31 -6.85 6.13 3.02
N MET A 32 -5.77 6.58 3.66
CA MET A 32 -4.39 6.40 3.20
C MET A 32 -3.80 5.11 3.76
N ARG A 33 -3.09 4.36 2.92
CA ARG A 33 -2.34 3.16 3.33
C ARG A 33 -0.96 3.14 2.70
N GLN A 34 0.02 2.72 3.50
CA GLN A 34 1.35 2.41 3.02
C GLN A 34 1.33 1.11 2.22
N ILE A 35 1.97 1.11 1.06
CA ILE A 35 2.00 -0.05 0.13
C ILE A 35 3.40 -0.47 -0.31
N GLU A 36 4.39 0.39 -0.10
CA GLU A 36 5.82 0.13 -0.26
C GLU A 36 6.54 0.97 0.80
N HIS A 37 7.83 0.73 1.02
CA HIS A 37 8.61 1.55 1.94
C HIS A 37 8.51 3.03 1.52
N ASP A 38 8.05 3.89 2.44
CA ASP A 38 7.79 5.32 2.23
C ASP A 38 6.79 5.71 1.12
N VAL A 39 6.00 4.76 0.59
CA VAL A 39 4.95 5.05 -0.38
C VAL A 39 3.57 4.85 0.24
N VAL A 40 2.82 5.95 0.38
CA VAL A 40 1.43 5.96 0.83
C VAL A 40 0.47 6.31 -0.30
N MET A 41 -0.67 5.64 -0.34
CA MET A 41 -1.71 5.86 -1.34
C MET A 41 -3.12 5.76 -0.76
N PRO A 42 -4.10 6.51 -1.33
CA PRO A 42 -5.51 6.37 -1.00
C PRO A 42 -6.06 5.04 -1.54
N ILE A 43 -6.80 4.30 -0.70
CA ILE A 43 -7.41 3.01 -1.07
C ILE A 43 -8.92 3.09 -1.35
N ASN A 44 -9.55 4.24 -1.14
CA ASN A 44 -10.98 4.45 -1.34
C ASN A 44 -11.27 5.60 -2.31
N ILE A 45 -12.46 5.57 -2.89
CA ILE A 45 -13.09 6.72 -3.56
C ILE A 45 -14.06 7.35 -2.55
N THR A 46 -14.07 8.67 -2.44
CA THR A 46 -14.95 9.41 -1.53
C THR A 46 -16.33 9.61 -2.17
N GLY A 47 -17.35 9.88 -1.35
CA GLY A 47 -18.72 10.14 -1.84
C GLY A 47 -18.73 11.31 -2.83
N ASP A 48 -18.13 12.44 -2.43
CA ASP A 48 -18.03 13.63 -3.28
C ASP A 48 -17.30 13.34 -4.60
N GLU A 49 -16.21 12.56 -4.57
CA GLU A 49 -15.50 12.18 -5.80
C GLU A 49 -16.37 11.29 -6.71
N LEU A 50 -17.25 10.48 -6.13
CA LEU A 50 -18.14 9.60 -6.89
C LEU A 50 -19.35 10.34 -7.49
N THR A 51 -19.91 11.31 -6.76
CA THR A 51 -21.23 11.88 -7.08
C THR A 51 -21.18 13.34 -7.55
N TYR A 52 -20.11 14.08 -7.28
CA TYR A 52 -20.03 15.52 -7.57
C TYR A 52 -18.98 15.84 -8.63
N ASP A 53 -19.43 16.47 -9.71
CA ASP A 53 -18.53 17.04 -10.71
C ASP A 53 -18.23 18.50 -10.41
N THR A 54 -17.02 18.77 -9.92
CA THR A 54 -16.52 20.13 -9.67
C THR A 54 -16.45 21.01 -10.92
N LYS A 55 -16.35 20.45 -12.13
CA LYS A 55 -16.23 21.24 -13.37
C LYS A 55 -17.57 21.78 -13.84
N THR A 56 -18.60 20.95 -13.76
CA THR A 56 -19.96 21.30 -14.18
C THR A 56 -20.85 21.71 -13.01
N ALA A 57 -20.36 21.60 -11.77
CA ALA A 57 -21.10 21.77 -10.53
C ALA A 57 -22.32 20.83 -10.42
N THR A 58 -22.25 19.67 -11.07
CA THR A 58 -23.35 18.69 -11.13
C THR A 58 -23.23 17.72 -9.96
N ASP A 59 -24.29 17.60 -9.16
CA ASP A 59 -24.44 16.56 -8.14
C ASP A 59 -25.40 15.47 -8.62
N LEU A 60 -24.94 14.22 -8.68
CA LEU A 60 -25.74 13.07 -9.12
C LEU A 60 -27.05 12.95 -8.32
N LEU A 61 -26.99 13.12 -7.00
CA LEU A 61 -28.17 12.94 -6.14
C LEU A 61 -29.17 14.06 -6.37
N GLY A 62 -28.72 15.30 -6.42
CA GLY A 62 -29.55 16.46 -6.78
C GLY A 62 -30.21 16.30 -8.14
N VAL A 63 -29.47 15.85 -9.15
CA VAL A 63 -30.01 15.62 -10.50
C VAL A 63 -31.11 14.55 -10.52
N LEU A 64 -30.95 13.46 -9.77
CA LEU A 64 -31.98 12.43 -9.68
C LEU A 64 -33.24 12.93 -8.96
N VAL A 65 -33.08 13.80 -7.96
CA VAL A 65 -34.19 14.47 -7.27
C VAL A 65 -34.92 15.43 -8.22
N ASP A 66 -34.19 16.25 -8.97
CA ASP A 66 -34.73 17.19 -9.96
C ASP A 66 -35.51 16.43 -11.04
N PHE A 67 -34.95 15.34 -11.57
CA PHE A 67 -35.60 14.48 -12.55
C PHE A 67 -36.92 13.89 -12.03
N GLY A 68 -36.90 13.37 -10.79
CA GLY A 68 -38.10 12.84 -10.15
C GLY A 68 -39.19 13.90 -9.96
N ALA A 69 -38.81 15.11 -9.53
CA ALA A 69 -39.73 16.23 -9.38
C ALA A 69 -40.33 16.66 -10.73
N ALA A 70 -39.51 16.72 -11.78
CA ALA A 70 -39.94 17.07 -13.13
C ALA A 70 -40.98 16.08 -13.67
N LEU A 71 -40.78 14.77 -13.44
CA LEU A 71 -41.75 13.73 -13.79
C LEU A 71 -43.07 13.89 -13.05
N THR A 72 -43.06 14.28 -11.77
CA THR A 72 -44.30 14.48 -11.00
C THR A 72 -45.10 15.72 -11.42
N HIS A 73 -44.46 16.68 -12.07
CA HIS A 73 -45.07 17.93 -12.52
C HIS A 73 -45.36 17.97 -14.03
N ASP A 74 -45.08 16.88 -14.75
CA ASP A 74 -45.14 16.81 -16.22
C ASP A 74 -44.36 17.95 -16.91
N ASP A 75 -43.25 18.41 -16.31
CA ASP A 75 -42.40 19.46 -16.87
C ASP A 75 -41.44 18.87 -17.89
N THR A 76 -41.87 18.85 -19.16
CA THR A 76 -41.12 18.24 -20.26
C THR A 76 -39.78 18.90 -20.54
N ALA A 77 -39.65 20.21 -20.29
CA ALA A 77 -38.39 20.92 -20.49
C ALA A 77 -37.37 20.55 -19.41
N GLU A 78 -37.81 20.44 -18.17
CA GLU A 78 -36.97 20.07 -17.04
C GLU A 78 -36.57 18.58 -17.07
N ILE A 79 -37.47 17.72 -17.56
CA ILE A 79 -37.17 16.30 -17.86
C ILE A 79 -36.01 16.20 -18.87
N GLU A 80 -36.07 16.93 -19.98
CA GLU A 80 -35.02 16.90 -21.02
C GLU A 80 -33.68 17.42 -20.47
N ARG A 81 -33.71 18.53 -19.71
CA ARG A 81 -32.52 19.08 -19.04
C ARG A 81 -31.90 18.08 -18.06
N SER A 82 -32.73 17.45 -17.24
CA SER A 82 -32.29 16.49 -16.23
C SER A 82 -31.64 15.25 -16.86
N ILE A 83 -32.12 14.77 -18.00
CA ILE A 83 -31.48 13.65 -18.74
C ILE A 83 -30.03 14.00 -19.11
N GLY A 84 -29.78 15.19 -19.66
CA GLY A 84 -28.41 15.63 -19.97
C GLY A 84 -27.52 15.76 -18.73
N ASN A 85 -28.08 16.18 -17.61
CA ASN A 85 -27.35 16.23 -16.34
C ASN A 85 -27.07 14.82 -15.78
N ILE A 86 -27.97 13.84 -15.98
CA ILE A 86 -27.76 12.44 -15.60
C ILE A 86 -26.57 11.88 -16.40
N ASP A 87 -26.48 12.17 -17.70
CA ASP A 87 -25.34 11.74 -18.51
C ASP A 87 -24.02 12.32 -17.99
N THR A 88 -24.02 13.59 -17.57
CA THR A 88 -22.86 14.25 -16.95
C THR A 88 -22.48 13.60 -15.61
N ALA A 89 -23.47 13.31 -14.78
CA ALA A 89 -23.27 12.62 -13.51
C ALA A 89 -22.76 11.18 -13.73
N PHE A 90 -23.24 10.49 -14.77
CA PHE A 90 -22.74 9.16 -15.15
C PHE A 90 -21.27 9.19 -15.57
N GLN A 91 -20.85 10.22 -16.33
CA GLN A 91 -19.43 10.41 -16.66
C GLN A 91 -18.56 10.60 -15.41
N THR A 92 -19.09 11.24 -14.37
CA THR A 92 -18.41 11.42 -13.07
C THR A 92 -18.17 10.09 -12.38
N VAL A 93 -19.21 9.25 -12.29
CA VAL A 93 -19.09 7.89 -11.74
C VAL A 93 -18.09 7.06 -12.54
N LEU A 94 -18.13 7.13 -13.87
CA LEU A 94 -17.20 6.42 -14.74
C LEU A 94 -15.74 6.88 -14.53
N ALA A 95 -15.51 8.18 -14.35
CA ALA A 95 -14.19 8.72 -14.05
C ALA A 95 -13.67 8.19 -12.70
N ALA A 96 -14.52 8.16 -11.68
CA ALA A 96 -14.19 7.60 -10.37
C ALA A 96 -13.85 6.10 -10.45
N GLN A 97 -14.62 5.31 -11.21
CA GLN A 97 -14.33 3.90 -11.49
C GLN A 97 -12.99 3.72 -12.20
N THR A 98 -12.70 4.56 -13.20
CA THR A 98 -11.43 4.53 -13.95
C THR A 98 -10.24 4.81 -13.03
N LYS A 99 -10.36 5.80 -12.13
CA LYS A 99 -9.33 6.10 -11.13
C LYS A 99 -9.12 4.93 -10.18
N ASN A 100 -10.19 4.24 -9.75
CA ASN A 100 -10.07 3.04 -8.93
C ASN A 100 -9.34 1.91 -9.68
N GLY A 101 -9.70 1.65 -10.93
CA GLY A 101 -8.98 0.69 -11.78
C GLY A 101 -7.48 1.00 -11.92
N ALA A 102 -7.13 2.27 -12.12
CA ALA A 102 -5.73 2.69 -12.16
C ALA A 102 -4.98 2.44 -10.83
N ARG A 103 -5.65 2.64 -9.69
CA ARG A 103 -5.09 2.32 -8.37
C ARG A 103 -4.90 0.82 -8.17
N ILE A 104 -5.87 0.00 -8.57
CA ILE A 104 -5.75 -1.47 -8.54
C ILE A 104 -4.53 -1.92 -9.32
N ASN A 105 -4.37 -1.46 -10.56
CA ASN A 105 -3.20 -1.79 -11.38
C ASN A 105 -1.88 -1.39 -10.71
N ARG A 106 -1.86 -0.24 -10.03
CA ARG A 106 -0.67 0.20 -9.29
C ARG A 106 -0.42 -0.67 -8.06
N PHE A 107 -1.45 -1.11 -7.34
CA PHE A 107 -1.31 -2.02 -6.20
C PHE A 107 -0.78 -3.38 -6.65
N GLU A 108 -1.30 -3.93 -7.74
CA GLU A 108 -0.81 -5.19 -8.32
C GLU A 108 0.66 -5.08 -8.73
N ALA A 109 1.03 -4.04 -9.48
CA ALA A 109 2.42 -3.82 -9.88
C ALA A 109 3.38 -3.62 -8.69
N THR A 110 2.91 -2.95 -7.63
CA THR A 110 3.70 -2.75 -6.40
C THR A 110 3.85 -4.07 -5.64
N ARG A 111 2.78 -4.87 -5.56
CA ARG A 111 2.80 -6.20 -4.95
C ARG A 111 3.81 -7.10 -5.64
N ASP A 112 3.75 -7.22 -6.96
CA ASP A 112 4.66 -8.08 -7.74
C ASP A 112 6.13 -7.66 -7.55
N ARG A 113 6.37 -6.35 -7.48
CA ARG A 113 7.70 -5.79 -7.19
C ARG A 113 8.16 -6.15 -5.77
N ASN A 114 7.31 -5.97 -4.77
CA ASN A 114 7.66 -6.29 -3.38
C ASN A 114 7.93 -7.79 -3.20
N GLU A 115 7.15 -8.66 -3.83
CA GLU A 115 7.38 -10.11 -3.83
C GLU A 115 8.73 -10.46 -4.49
N SER A 116 9.04 -9.81 -5.63
CA SER A 116 10.34 -9.96 -6.31
C SER A 116 11.51 -9.49 -5.43
N GLN A 117 11.40 -8.31 -4.80
CA GLN A 117 12.42 -7.79 -3.90
C GLN A 117 12.63 -8.70 -2.69
N SER A 118 11.54 -9.24 -2.12
CA SER A 118 11.62 -10.20 -1.00
C SER A 118 12.34 -11.49 -1.40
N SER A 119 12.06 -12.01 -2.59
CA SER A 119 12.71 -13.21 -3.12
C SER A 119 14.21 -12.96 -3.35
N GLU A 120 14.56 -11.84 -3.99
CA GLU A 120 15.95 -11.47 -4.25
C GLU A 120 16.74 -11.20 -2.96
N ALA A 121 16.14 -10.52 -1.98
CA ALA A 121 16.76 -10.31 -0.67
C ALA A 121 17.04 -11.64 0.03
N THR A 122 16.09 -12.58 -0.02
CA THR A 122 16.26 -13.93 0.55
C THR A 122 17.38 -14.69 -0.16
N ARG A 123 17.46 -14.62 -1.50
CA ARG A 123 18.53 -15.24 -2.29
C ARG A 123 19.90 -14.67 -1.93
N LEU A 124 20.02 -13.34 -1.88
CA LEU A 124 21.28 -12.67 -1.51
C LEU A 124 21.71 -13.00 -0.08
N GLN A 125 20.76 -13.06 0.85
CA GLN A 125 21.05 -13.49 2.22
C GLN A 125 21.57 -14.92 2.26
N ALA A 126 20.91 -15.86 1.56
CA ALA A 126 21.37 -17.25 1.51
C ALA A 126 22.77 -17.39 0.91
N GLU A 127 23.08 -16.66 -0.17
CA GLU A 127 24.42 -16.66 -0.79
C GLU A 127 25.51 -16.12 0.16
N LEU A 128 25.19 -15.09 0.95
CA LEU A 128 26.11 -14.56 1.96
C LEU A 128 26.32 -15.55 3.11
N GLU A 129 25.25 -16.14 3.64
CA GLU A 129 25.32 -17.14 4.72
C GLU A 129 26.13 -18.37 4.27
N ASP A 130 25.88 -18.89 3.07
CA ASP A 130 26.62 -20.05 2.51
C ASP A 130 28.13 -19.76 2.38
N ALA A 131 28.51 -18.55 1.95
CA ALA A 131 29.90 -18.14 1.86
C ALA A 131 30.59 -18.08 3.24
N GLU A 132 29.90 -17.54 4.25
CA GLU A 132 30.38 -17.48 5.64
C GLU A 132 30.54 -18.87 6.25
N PHE A 133 29.63 -19.81 5.97
CA PHE A 133 29.75 -21.20 6.39
C PHE A 133 30.98 -21.87 5.79
N ALA A 134 31.21 -21.71 4.47
CA ALA A 134 32.38 -22.28 3.79
C ALA A 134 33.71 -21.73 4.35
N GLU A 135 33.77 -20.43 4.64
CA GLU A 135 34.94 -19.81 5.27
C GLU A 135 35.18 -20.34 6.68
N THR A 136 34.12 -20.44 7.49
CA THR A 136 34.19 -20.91 8.88
C THR A 136 34.67 -22.37 8.95
N VAL A 137 34.12 -23.23 8.09
CA VAL A 137 34.56 -24.63 7.98
C VAL A 137 36.03 -24.72 7.57
N SER A 138 36.45 -23.90 6.60
CA SER A 138 37.85 -23.86 6.15
C SER A 138 38.81 -23.43 7.26
N LYS A 139 38.47 -22.39 8.01
CA LYS A 139 39.24 -21.94 9.19
C LYS A 139 39.32 -23.00 10.27
N PHE A 140 38.21 -23.69 10.55
CA PHE A 140 38.17 -24.78 11.51
C PHE A 140 39.09 -25.95 11.08
N GLN A 141 39.00 -26.36 9.82
CA GLN A 141 39.83 -27.45 9.28
C GLN A 141 41.33 -27.07 9.36
N LEU A 142 41.69 -25.84 9.02
CA LEU A 142 43.06 -25.35 9.15
C LEU A 142 43.55 -25.41 10.60
N ALA A 143 42.74 -24.92 11.55
CA ALA A 143 43.06 -24.96 12.97
C ALA A 143 43.26 -26.40 13.46
N GLN A 144 42.41 -27.33 13.03
CA GLN A 144 42.53 -28.76 13.36
C GLN A 144 43.79 -29.39 12.74
N THR A 145 44.14 -29.05 11.50
CA THR A 145 45.37 -29.51 10.85
C THR A 145 46.62 -29.00 11.59
N VAL A 146 46.65 -27.70 11.94
CA VAL A 146 47.76 -27.10 12.70
C VAL A 146 47.89 -27.75 14.08
N TYR A 147 46.77 -27.94 14.79
CA TYR A 147 46.77 -28.60 16.10
C TYR A 147 47.33 -30.03 16.03
N ASN A 148 46.89 -30.82 15.04
CA ASN A 148 47.40 -32.17 14.83
C ASN A 148 48.90 -32.19 14.45
N ALA A 149 49.37 -31.22 13.66
CA ALA A 149 50.79 -31.09 13.32
C ALA A 149 51.64 -30.73 14.54
N ALA A 150 51.14 -29.83 15.40
CA ALA A 150 51.77 -29.47 16.67
C ALA A 150 51.87 -30.68 17.61
N LEU A 151 50.78 -31.46 17.77
CA LEU A 151 50.79 -32.71 18.55
C LEU A 151 51.80 -33.73 18.04
N LYS A 152 51.85 -33.97 16.72
CA LYS A 152 52.83 -34.89 16.10
C LYS A 152 54.27 -34.41 16.29
N SER A 153 54.51 -33.10 16.17
CA SER A 153 55.83 -32.52 16.40
C SER A 153 56.25 -32.66 17.87
N ALA A 154 55.35 -32.37 18.81
CA ALA A 154 55.60 -32.57 20.24
C ALA A 154 55.90 -34.04 20.56
N ALA A 155 55.15 -34.99 20.00
CA ALA A 155 55.41 -36.42 20.16
C ALA A 155 56.80 -36.84 19.62
N ARG A 156 57.22 -36.30 18.47
CA ARG A 156 58.57 -36.52 17.91
C ARG A 156 59.68 -35.88 18.71
N VAL A 157 59.44 -34.77 19.41
CA VAL A 157 60.43 -34.17 20.32
C VAL A 157 60.57 -35.00 21.60
N ILE A 158 59.48 -35.61 22.08
CA ILE A 158 59.48 -36.44 23.29
C ILE A 158 60.09 -37.84 23.05
N GLN A 159 60.01 -38.39 21.83
CA GLN A 159 60.47 -39.76 21.55
C GLN A 159 62.01 -40.02 21.55
N PRO A 160 62.91 -39.12 21.11
CA PRO A 160 64.36 -39.38 21.13
C PRO A 160 64.99 -39.24 22.53
N SER A 161 64.40 -38.48 23.45
CA SER A 161 65.05 -38.17 24.73
C SER A 161 65.09 -39.32 25.74
N LEU A 162 64.34 -40.41 25.54
CA LEU A 162 64.39 -41.58 26.42
C LEU A 162 65.31 -42.70 25.90
N ALA A 163 65.56 -42.79 24.60
CA ALA A 163 66.41 -43.82 24.01
C ALA A 163 67.88 -43.38 23.87
N ASP A 164 68.16 -42.07 23.85
CA ASP A 164 69.53 -41.53 23.85
C ASP A 164 70.18 -41.50 25.26
N TYR A 165 69.48 -41.95 26.30
CA TYR A 165 69.97 -41.95 27.69
C TYR A 165 70.25 -43.36 28.27
N LEU A 166 70.19 -44.41 27.46
CA LEU A 166 70.63 -45.79 27.79
C LEU A 166 71.82 -46.19 26.91
#